data_AF-A0ABC8UZ30-F1
#
_entry.id   AF-A0ABC8UZ30-F1
#
_cell.length_a   1.000
_cell.length_b   1.000
_cell.length_c   1.000
_cell.angle_alpha   90.00
_cell.angle_beta   90.00
_cell.angle_gamma   90.00
#
_symmetry.space_group_name_H-M   'P 1'
#
loop_
_entity.id
_entity.type
_entity.pdbx_description
1 polymer ?
#
loop_
_entity_poly.entity_id
_entity_poly.type
_entity_poly.pdbx_seq_one_letter_code
_entity_poly.pdbx_strand_id
1 'polypeptide(L)'
;FPDDIEHDAKNEEESPLFETIRSKCITQLLLLGAIDSIQKKYWNKLNAPQKISIMDILFSVLEFAATYNSYTNLRLRMHSIPVERPPLNLLRQEIVGTCVYLDVLQKTTAGVDPCREDSLQTNVPRDVDNATLTEHNEDQKLQGIAEEKLVSFCGQILREASDFQFSVGETTNMDIHRVLELRSPIIVKV
;
A
#
# COMPACT_ATOMS: atom_id res chain seq x y z
N PHE A 1 -24.89 -54.93 -5.68
CA PHE A 1 -25.51 -53.68 -5.24
C PHE A 1 -25.27 -53.52 -3.75
N PRO A 2 -24.86 -52.35 -3.24
CA PRO A 2 -24.25 -51.17 -3.90
C PRO A 2 -22.83 -50.90 -3.32
N ASP A 3 -21.87 -50.26 -4.01
CA ASP A 3 -21.73 -48.83 -4.37
C ASP A 3 -21.86 -47.88 -3.16
N ASP A 4 -20.78 -47.73 -2.38
CA ASP A 4 -20.63 -46.63 -1.43
C ASP A 4 -20.00 -45.41 -2.13
N ILE A 5 -20.93 -44.67 -2.73
CA ILE A 5 -21.01 -43.23 -2.95
C ILE A 5 -19.84 -42.45 -2.31
N GLU A 6 -18.93 -42.02 -3.18
CA GLU A 6 -18.39 -40.66 -3.28
C GLU A 6 -18.93 -39.70 -2.22
N HIS A 7 -18.24 -39.56 -1.08
CA HIS A 7 -18.55 -38.52 -0.12
C HIS A 7 -18.04 -37.19 -0.69
N ASP A 8 -18.92 -36.61 -1.49
CA ASP A 8 -18.92 -35.28 -2.05
C ASP A 8 -18.20 -34.28 -1.15
N ALA A 9 -17.32 -33.51 -1.79
CA ALA A 9 -16.58 -32.43 -1.19
C ALA A 9 -17.55 -31.59 -0.36
N LYS A 10 -17.37 -31.59 0.96
CA LYS A 10 -17.82 -30.48 1.78
C LYS A 10 -17.11 -29.26 1.22
N ASN A 11 -17.77 -28.58 0.28
CA ASN A 11 -17.53 -27.19 -0.02
C ASN A 11 -17.71 -26.49 1.33
N GLU A 12 -16.60 -26.30 2.04
CA GLU A 12 -16.50 -25.39 3.16
C GLU A 12 -16.90 -24.03 2.60
N GLU A 13 -18.19 -23.72 2.75
CA GLU A 13 -18.80 -22.48 2.33
C GLU A 13 -17.96 -21.37 2.96
N GLU A 14 -17.18 -20.67 2.14
CA GLU A 14 -16.34 -19.59 2.62
C GLU A 14 -17.25 -18.58 3.33
N SER A 15 -16.94 -18.28 4.59
CA SER A 15 -17.74 -17.32 5.36
C SER A 15 -17.95 -16.05 4.52
N PRO A 16 -19.16 -15.46 4.51
CA PRO A 16 -19.46 -14.23 3.75
C PRO A 16 -18.43 -13.10 3.98
N LEU A 17 -17.77 -13.12 5.13
CA LEU A 17 -16.66 -12.24 5.48
C LEU A 17 -15.43 -12.43 4.56
N PHE A 18 -15.03 -13.67 4.27
CA PHE A 18 -13.91 -13.99 3.39
C PHE A 18 -14.18 -13.62 1.94
N GLU A 19 -15.41 -13.81 1.47
CA GLU A 19 -15.82 -13.37 0.13
C GLU A 19 -15.74 -11.84 0.00
N THR A 20 -16.20 -11.12 1.02
CA THR A 20 -16.09 -9.66 1.09
C THR A 20 -14.64 -9.20 1.10
N ILE A 21 -13.79 -9.82 1.92
CA ILE A 21 -12.35 -9.51 1.98
C ILE A 21 -11.69 -9.76 0.63
N ARG A 22 -11.94 -10.91 0.00
CA ARG A 22 -11.39 -11.24 -1.33
C ARG A 22 -11.79 -10.20 -2.36
N SER A 23 -13.08 -9.86 -2.44
CA SER A 23 -13.60 -8.88 -3.39
C SER A 23 -12.94 -7.51 -3.21
N LYS A 24 -12.74 -7.09 -1.95
CA LYS A 24 -12.02 -5.86 -1.61
C LYS A 24 -10.55 -5.92 -2.06
N CYS A 25 -9.85 -7.03 -1.80
CA CYS A 25 -8.44 -7.18 -2.18
C CYS A 25 -8.25 -7.17 -3.70
N ILE A 26 -9.12 -7.87 -4.45
CA ILE A 26 -9.08 -7.86 -5.92
C ILE A 26 -9.25 -6.43 -6.44
N THR A 27 -10.26 -5.72 -5.93
CA THR A 27 -10.54 -4.34 -6.33
C THR A 27 -9.36 -3.41 -6.00
N GLN A 28 -8.76 -3.54 -4.81
CA GLN A 28 -7.61 -2.74 -4.40
C GLN A 28 -6.34 -3.05 -5.21
N LEU A 29 -6.13 -4.30 -5.63
CA LEU A 29 -5.00 -4.67 -6.50
C LEU A 29 -5.14 -4.05 -7.89
N LEU A 30 -6.34 -4.10 -8.46
CA LEU A 30 -6.64 -3.47 -9.75
C LEU A 30 -6.44 -1.94 -9.65
N LEU A 31 -6.94 -1.34 -8.57
CA LEU A 31 -6.77 0.09 -8.30
C LEU A 31 -5.30 0.48 -8.12
N LEU A 32 -4.54 -0.31 -7.36
CA LEU A 32 -3.11 -0.08 -7.13
C LEU A 32 -2.31 -0.13 -8.44
N GLY A 33 -2.61 -1.12 -9.31
CA GLY A 33 -1.99 -1.21 -10.63
C GLY A 33 -2.35 -0.02 -11.55
N ALA A 34 -3.61 0.43 -11.50
CA ALA A 34 -4.04 1.60 -12.25
C ALA A 34 -3.35 2.88 -11.77
N ILE A 35 -3.29 3.10 -10.44
CA ILE A 35 -2.62 4.25 -9.85
C ILE A 35 -1.12 4.22 -10.16
N ASP A 36 -0.47 3.07 -10.04
CA ASP A 36 0.95 2.93 -10.38
C ASP A 36 1.23 3.29 -11.86
N SER A 37 0.36 2.87 -12.78
CA SER A 37 0.48 3.29 -14.18
C SER A 37 0.21 4.79 -14.37
N ILE A 38 -0.77 5.36 -13.66
CA ILE A 38 -1.09 6.79 -13.75
C ILE A 38 0.07 7.64 -13.26
N GLN A 39 0.60 7.33 -12.07
CA GLN A 39 1.71 8.10 -11.50
C GLN A 39 3.00 7.97 -12.33
N LYS A 40 3.26 6.82 -12.96
CA LYS A 40 4.44 6.69 -13.84
C LYS A 40 4.33 7.50 -15.13
N LYS A 41 3.14 7.61 -15.71
CA LYS A 41 2.96 8.15 -17.08
C LYS A 41 2.43 9.57 -17.13
N TYR A 42 1.65 9.97 -16.13
CA TYR A 42 0.83 11.18 -16.19
C TYR A 42 0.99 12.10 -14.99
N TRP A 43 1.91 11.83 -14.06
CA TRP A 43 2.07 12.61 -12.82
C TRP A 43 2.16 14.12 -13.02
N ASN A 44 2.98 14.57 -13.98
CA ASN A 44 3.17 15.99 -14.26
C ASN A 44 1.94 16.66 -14.88
N LYS A 45 0.98 15.87 -15.39
CA LYS A 45 -0.29 16.36 -15.96
C LYS A 45 -1.42 16.43 -14.94
N LEU A 46 -1.18 15.93 -13.72
CA LEU A 46 -2.18 15.97 -12.65
C LEU A 46 -2.09 17.30 -11.90
N ASN A 47 -3.24 17.88 -11.58
CA ASN A 47 -3.29 19.03 -10.69
C ASN A 47 -3.08 18.61 -9.22
N ALA A 48 -2.80 19.58 -8.34
CA ALA A 48 -2.52 19.29 -6.93
C ALA A 48 -3.65 18.49 -6.23
N PRO A 49 -4.95 18.80 -6.39
CA PRO A 49 -6.03 18.00 -5.80
C PRO A 49 -6.03 16.53 -6.24
N GLN A 50 -5.73 16.25 -7.51
CA GLN A 50 -5.63 14.89 -8.04
C GLN A 50 -4.43 14.15 -7.44
N LYS A 51 -3.28 14.81 -7.33
CA LYS A 51 -2.08 14.23 -6.69
C LYS A 51 -2.32 13.89 -5.22
N ILE A 52 -2.99 14.79 -4.48
CA ILE A 52 -3.40 14.56 -3.08
C ILE A 52 -4.35 13.38 -2.99
N SER A 53 -5.38 13.33 -3.84
CA SER A 53 -6.33 12.21 -3.88
C SER A 53 -5.65 10.86 -4.13
N ILE A 54 -4.64 10.82 -5.02
CA ILE A 54 -3.86 9.61 -5.26
C ILE A 54 -3.10 9.20 -4.00
N MET A 55 -2.45 10.14 -3.30
CA MET A 55 -1.76 9.84 -2.05
C MET A 55 -2.71 9.29 -0.99
N ASP A 56 -3.89 9.89 -0.84
CA ASP A 56 -4.90 9.45 0.13
C ASP A 56 -5.43 8.05 -0.18
N ILE A 57 -5.72 7.77 -1.46
CA ILE A 57 -6.18 6.44 -1.89
C ILE A 57 -5.08 5.39 -1.67
N LEU A 58 -3.84 5.69 -2.05
CA LEU A 58 -2.71 4.78 -1.84
C LEU A 58 -2.50 4.49 -0.36
N PHE A 59 -2.55 5.53 0.48
CA PHE A 59 -2.44 5.37 1.92
C PHE A 59 -3.58 4.50 2.48
N SER A 60 -4.82 4.71 2.05
CA SER A 60 -5.96 3.88 2.48
C SER A 60 -5.83 2.40 2.07
N VAL A 61 -5.33 2.14 0.86
CA VAL A 61 -5.05 0.77 0.39
C VAL A 61 -3.96 0.12 1.23
N LEU A 62 -2.90 0.87 1.54
CA LEU A 62 -1.78 0.42 2.35
C LEU A 62 -2.19 0.17 3.81
N GLU A 63 -2.89 1.12 4.43
CA GLU A 63 -3.41 1.02 5.79
C GLU A 63 -4.29 -0.22 5.95
N PHE A 64 -5.15 -0.51 4.97
CA PHE A 64 -5.95 -1.72 4.98
C PHE A 64 -5.08 -2.99 4.95
N ALA A 65 -4.09 -3.06 4.05
CA ALA A 65 -3.23 -4.23 3.93
C ALA A 65 -2.36 -4.43 5.20
N ALA A 66 -1.75 -3.36 5.72
CA ALA A 66 -0.96 -3.37 6.95
C ALA A 66 -1.80 -3.74 8.17
N THR A 67 -3.00 -3.17 8.31
CA THR A 67 -3.95 -3.52 9.39
C THR A 67 -4.38 -4.97 9.28
N TYR A 68 -4.71 -5.44 8.07
CA TYR A 68 -5.09 -6.83 7.85
C TYR A 68 -3.94 -7.76 8.24
N ASN A 69 -2.72 -7.45 7.83
CA ASN A 69 -1.55 -8.26 8.13
C ASN A 69 -0.98 -8.04 9.51
N SER A 70 -1.49 -7.10 10.32
CA SER A 70 -0.94 -6.75 11.64
C SER A 70 -0.70 -8.01 12.48
N TYR A 71 0.36 -8.03 13.29
CA TYR A 71 0.73 -9.21 14.07
C TYR A 71 -0.46 -9.74 14.88
N THR A 72 -1.17 -8.84 15.56
CA THR A 72 -2.37 -9.13 16.33
C THR A 72 -3.47 -9.74 15.48
N ASN A 73 -3.80 -9.14 14.32
CA ASN A 73 -4.89 -9.63 13.47
C ASN A 73 -4.55 -10.95 12.77
N LEU A 74 -3.30 -11.12 12.36
CA LEU A 74 -2.82 -12.36 11.75
C LEU A 74 -2.82 -13.51 12.77
N ARG A 75 -2.37 -13.25 14.00
CA ARG A 75 -2.44 -14.22 15.11
C ARG A 75 -3.88 -14.61 15.42
N LEU A 76 -4.80 -13.64 15.53
CA LEU A 76 -6.22 -13.92 15.74
C LEU A 76 -6.78 -14.85 14.64
N ARG A 77 -6.43 -14.58 13.37
CA ARG A 77 -6.84 -15.44 12.26
C ARG A 77 -6.23 -16.83 12.29
N MET A 78 -4.97 -16.96 12.73
CA MET A 78 -4.32 -18.27 12.87
C MET A 78 -4.97 -19.15 13.94
N HIS A 79 -5.53 -18.56 15.00
CA HIS A 79 -6.28 -19.32 16.00
C HIS A 79 -7.71 -19.67 15.54
N SER A 80 -8.29 -18.89 14.62
CA SER A 80 -9.66 -19.12 14.13
C SER A 80 -9.75 -20.03 12.90
N ILE A 81 -8.65 -20.27 12.20
CA ILE A 81 -8.61 -21.07 10.95
C ILE A 81 -7.91 -22.42 11.24
N PRO A 82 -8.41 -23.55 10.70
CA PRO A 82 -7.77 -24.86 10.84
C PRO A 82 -6.32 -24.85 10.37
N VAL A 83 -5.47 -25.68 11.00
CA VAL A 83 -4.02 -25.68 10.75
C VAL A 83 -3.67 -26.08 9.31
N GLU A 84 -4.54 -26.80 8.61
CA GLU A 84 -4.30 -27.27 7.25
C GLU A 84 -4.30 -26.16 6.19
N ARG A 85 -4.92 -24.99 6.47
CA ARG A 85 -4.98 -23.87 5.52
C ARG A 85 -4.34 -22.62 6.13
N PRO A 86 -3.23 -22.09 5.58
CA PRO A 86 -2.67 -20.84 6.06
C PRO A 86 -3.70 -19.71 5.87
N PRO A 87 -3.78 -18.76 6.83
CA PRO A 87 -4.68 -17.62 6.69
C PRO A 87 -4.29 -16.79 5.46
N LEU A 88 -5.30 -16.21 4.81
CA LEU A 88 -5.05 -15.27 3.72
C LEU A 88 -4.18 -14.12 4.23
N ASN A 89 -3.19 -13.74 3.43
CA ASN A 89 -2.21 -12.71 3.77
C ASN A 89 -2.05 -11.76 2.59
N LEU A 90 -1.98 -10.46 2.88
CA LEU A 90 -1.86 -9.39 1.90
C LEU A 90 -0.44 -8.84 1.80
N LEU A 91 0.57 -9.57 2.28
CA LEU A 91 1.96 -9.08 2.36
C LEU A 91 2.47 -8.54 1.03
N ARG A 92 2.12 -9.20 -0.08
CA ARG A 92 2.46 -8.71 -1.42
C ARG A 92 1.80 -7.36 -1.73
N GLN A 93 0.55 -7.19 -1.35
CA GLN A 93 -0.18 -5.93 -1.56
C GLN A 93 0.37 -4.82 -0.65
N GLU A 94 0.71 -5.14 0.59
CA GLU A 94 1.34 -4.24 1.54
C GLU A 94 2.71 -3.75 1.03
N ILE A 95 3.57 -4.66 0.57
CA ILE A 95 4.89 -4.32 0.00
C ILE A 95 4.73 -3.46 -1.26
N VAL A 96 3.93 -3.91 -2.24
CA VAL A 96 3.75 -3.17 -3.50
C VAL A 96 3.11 -1.80 -3.23
N GLY A 97 2.11 -1.76 -2.35
CA GLY A 97 1.44 -0.53 -1.92
C GLY A 97 2.41 0.45 -1.27
N THR A 98 3.27 -0.03 -0.38
CA THR A 98 4.34 0.76 0.25
C THR A 98 5.31 1.32 -0.79
N CYS A 99 5.78 0.49 -1.71
CA CYS A 99 6.69 0.93 -2.77
C CYS A 99 6.08 2.04 -3.64
N VAL A 100 4.83 1.87 -4.09
CA VAL A 100 4.15 2.87 -4.93
C VAL A 100 3.89 4.16 -4.14
N TYR A 101 3.48 4.05 -2.87
CA TYR A 101 3.22 5.21 -2.02
C TYR A 101 4.50 6.03 -1.77
N LEU A 102 5.61 5.36 -1.42
CA LEU A 102 6.90 6.02 -1.23
C LEU A 102 7.43 6.65 -2.52
N ASP A 103 7.25 6.01 -3.67
CA ASP A 103 7.63 6.58 -4.97
C ASP A 103 6.85 7.87 -5.28
N VAL A 104 5.53 7.86 -5.04
CA VAL A 104 4.68 9.06 -5.20
C VAL A 104 5.08 10.18 -4.24
N LEU A 105 5.30 9.86 -2.96
CA LEU A 105 5.74 10.84 -1.98
C LEU A 105 7.11 11.41 -2.36
N GLN A 106 8.09 10.56 -2.66
CA GLN A 106 9.43 10.97 -3.09
C GLN A 106 9.38 11.89 -4.32
N LYS A 107 8.59 11.54 -5.34
CA LYS A 107 8.41 12.37 -6.55
C LYS A 107 7.85 13.75 -6.23
N THR A 108 7.01 13.85 -5.20
CA THR A 108 6.40 15.11 -4.80
C THR A 108 7.33 15.94 -3.91
N THR A 109 8.12 15.29 -3.05
CA THR A 109 9.04 15.96 -2.13
C THR A 109 10.38 16.32 -2.75
N ALA A 110 10.80 15.64 -3.83
CA ALA A 110 12.05 15.93 -4.53
C ALA A 110 12.05 17.28 -5.28
N GLY A 111 10.92 17.98 -5.33
CA GLY A 111 10.72 19.17 -6.14
C GLY A 111 10.58 18.80 -7.63
N VAL A 112 9.56 19.35 -8.30
CA VAL A 112 9.51 19.31 -9.77
C VAL A 112 10.63 20.20 -10.25
N ASP A 113 11.72 19.61 -10.76
CA ASP A 113 12.81 20.34 -11.41
C ASP A 113 12.22 21.01 -12.67
N PRO A 114 11.96 22.33 -12.68
CA PRO A 114 11.31 22.98 -13.82
C PRO A 114 12.24 23.04 -15.04
N CYS A 115 13.51 22.64 -14.89
CA CYS A 115 14.56 22.84 -15.89
C CYS A 115 14.82 21.63 -16.81
N ARG A 116 13.99 20.58 -16.79
CA ARG A 116 14.29 19.37 -17.58
C ARG A 116 13.54 19.20 -18.90
N GLU A 117 12.64 20.12 -19.25
CA GLU A 117 11.85 20.02 -20.49
C GLU A 117 11.98 21.20 -21.47
N ASP A 118 12.81 22.22 -21.19
CA ASP A 118 12.88 23.45 -22.00
C ASP A 118 14.21 23.73 -22.71
N SER A 119 15.09 22.74 -22.85
CA SER A 119 16.28 22.89 -23.70
C SER A 119 15.95 22.63 -25.17
N LEU A 120 15.19 23.53 -25.78
CA LEU A 120 15.24 23.94 -27.20
C LEU A 120 14.05 24.87 -27.51
N GLN A 121 14.20 26.18 -27.27
CA GLN A 121 14.11 27.24 -28.30
C GLN A 121 13.67 28.61 -27.75
N THR A 122 14.59 29.56 -27.95
CA THR A 122 14.36 30.97 -28.30
C THR A 122 14.04 31.97 -27.18
N ASN A 123 15.06 32.78 -26.90
CA ASN A 123 15.02 33.99 -26.09
C ASN A 123 13.93 34.98 -26.56
N VAL A 124 12.93 35.21 -25.72
CA VAL A 124 12.09 36.42 -25.73
C VAL A 124 11.96 36.89 -24.27
N PRO A 125 12.04 38.20 -23.96
CA PRO A 125 11.85 38.67 -22.60
C PRO A 125 10.38 38.44 -22.22
N ARG A 126 10.10 37.53 -21.30
CA ARG A 126 8.75 37.31 -20.76
C ARG A 126 8.51 38.28 -19.61
N ASP A 127 7.48 39.10 -19.77
CA ASP A 127 6.74 39.65 -18.64
C ASP A 127 6.44 38.51 -17.67
N VAL A 128 6.67 38.75 -16.37
CA VAL A 128 6.52 37.74 -15.32
C VAL A 128 5.02 37.48 -15.14
N ASP A 129 4.50 36.52 -15.91
CA ASP A 129 3.10 36.11 -15.87
C ASP A 129 2.74 35.58 -14.47
N ASN A 130 1.74 36.21 -13.84
CA ASN A 130 1.18 35.84 -12.53
C ASN A 130 0.76 34.35 -12.43
N ALA A 131 0.52 33.68 -13.57
CA ALA A 131 0.24 32.24 -13.64
C ALA A 131 1.40 31.39 -13.09
N THR A 132 2.64 31.74 -13.45
CA THR A 132 3.86 31.02 -13.04
C THR A 132 4.12 31.11 -11.53
N LEU A 133 3.79 32.26 -10.93
CA LEU A 133 3.88 32.47 -9.48
C LEU A 133 2.81 31.67 -8.71
N THR A 134 1.65 31.46 -9.33
CA THR A 134 0.53 30.74 -8.72
C THR A 134 0.81 29.23 -8.72
N GLU A 135 1.32 28.68 -9.84
CA GLU A 135 1.72 27.28 -9.95
C GLU A 135 2.85 26.92 -8.97
N HIS A 136 3.87 27.78 -8.84
CA HIS A 136 4.96 27.56 -7.88
C HIS A 136 4.49 27.49 -6.42
N ASN A 137 3.48 28.30 -6.06
CA ASN A 137 2.93 28.30 -4.71
C ASN A 137 2.07 27.05 -4.43
N GLU A 138 1.34 26.57 -5.44
CA GLU A 138 0.58 25.31 -5.34
C GLU A 138 1.51 24.09 -5.21
N ASP A 139 2.60 24.06 -5.98
CA ASP A 139 3.60 22.99 -5.88
C ASP A 139 4.33 22.99 -4.54
N GLN A 140 4.67 24.16 -3.99
CA GLN A 140 5.27 24.26 -2.65
C GLN A 140 4.32 23.78 -1.55
N LYS A 141 3.03 24.11 -1.66
CA LYS A 141 2.00 23.62 -0.73
C LYS A 141 1.82 22.10 -0.85
N LEU A 142 1.81 21.58 -2.08
CA LEU A 142 1.72 20.15 -2.34
C LEU A 142 2.92 19.39 -1.76
N GLN A 143 4.13 19.93 -1.92
CA GLN A 143 5.34 19.39 -1.32
C GLN A 143 5.21 19.30 0.21
N GLY A 144 4.76 20.37 0.87
CA GLY A 144 4.56 20.35 2.33
C GLY A 144 3.57 19.28 2.79
N ILE A 145 2.49 19.06 2.04
CA ILE A 145 1.52 17.98 2.32
C ILE A 145 2.18 16.60 2.17
N ALA A 146 2.99 16.40 1.12
CA ALA A 146 3.68 15.13 0.91
C ALA A 146 4.74 14.85 1.99
N GLU A 147 5.46 15.88 2.44
CA GLU A 147 6.41 15.77 3.55
C GLU A 147 5.71 15.41 4.86
N GLU A 148 4.60 16.07 5.20
CA GLU A 148 3.79 15.73 6.38
C GLU A 148 3.32 14.27 6.34
N LYS A 149 2.80 13.83 5.19
CA LYS A 149 2.37 12.45 4.96
C LYS A 149 3.52 11.45 5.11
N LEU A 150 4.71 11.77 4.59
CA LEU A 150 5.89 10.93 4.71
C LEU A 150 6.34 10.80 6.17
N VAL A 151 6.43 11.92 6.88
CA VAL A 151 6.80 11.95 8.30
C VAL A 151 5.80 11.17 9.15
N SER A 152 4.50 11.37 8.92
CA SER A 152 3.44 10.63 9.59
C SER A 152 3.56 9.12 9.36
N PHE A 153 3.76 8.72 8.09
CA PHE A 153 3.93 7.32 7.72
C PHE A 153 5.16 6.67 8.37
N CYS A 154 6.32 7.34 8.33
CA CYS A 154 7.52 6.86 9.02
C CYS A 154 7.30 6.76 10.54
N GLY A 155 6.63 7.75 11.14
CA GLY A 155 6.27 7.72 12.56
C GLY A 155 5.35 6.56 12.92
N GLN A 156 4.40 6.21 12.06
CA GLN A 156 3.56 5.04 12.22
C GLN A 156 4.37 3.73 12.18
N ILE A 157 5.24 3.56 11.17
CA ILE A 157 6.09 2.36 11.06
C ILE A 157 6.98 2.19 12.30
N LEU A 158 7.60 3.26 12.78
CA LEU A 158 8.46 3.21 13.97
C LEU A 158 7.67 2.82 15.22
N ARG A 159 6.44 3.32 15.36
CA ARG A 159 5.54 2.96 16.46
C ARG A 159 5.17 1.47 16.39
N GLU A 160 4.76 0.99 15.22
CA GLU A 160 4.42 -0.42 15.01
C GLU A 160 5.61 -1.36 15.28
N ALA A 161 6.82 -0.95 14.88
CA ALA A 161 8.05 -1.70 15.17
C ALA A 161 8.37 -1.74 16.68
N SER A 162 8.14 -0.63 17.39
CA SER A 162 8.30 -0.55 18.86
C SER A 162 7.27 -1.42 19.58
N ASP A 163 6.01 -1.37 19.19
CA ASP A 163 4.93 -2.16 19.79
C ASP A 163 5.15 -3.67 19.57
N PHE A 164 5.69 -4.04 18.40
CA PHE A 164 6.08 -5.42 18.12
C PHE A 164 7.13 -5.92 19.12
N GLN A 165 8.19 -5.14 19.38
CA GLN A 165 9.24 -5.52 20.35
C GLN A 165 8.71 -5.70 21.77
N PHE A 166 7.76 -4.87 22.20
CA PHE A 166 7.17 -4.95 23.54
C PHE A 166 6.30 -6.21 23.72
N SER A 167 5.58 -6.63 22.67
CA SER A 167 4.69 -7.82 22.73
C SER A 167 5.41 -9.18 22.81
N VAL A 168 6.71 -9.23 22.48
CA VAL A 168 7.52 -10.46 22.47
C VAL A 168 7.69 -11.05 23.89
N GLY A 169 7.58 -10.23 24.93
CA GLY A 169 7.72 -10.69 26.32
C GLY A 169 6.56 -11.55 26.85
N GLU A 170 5.39 -11.50 26.21
CA GLU A 170 4.13 -12.02 26.78
C GLU A 170 3.51 -13.21 26.00
N THR A 171 4.15 -13.66 24.91
CA THR A 171 3.54 -14.60 23.94
C THR A 171 4.23 -15.96 23.85
N THR A 172 3.45 -17.02 23.65
CA THR A 172 3.92 -18.39 23.38
C THR A 172 4.84 -18.38 22.15
N ASN A 173 6.12 -18.69 22.37
CA ASN A 173 7.20 -18.58 21.37
C ASN A 173 6.85 -19.20 19.99
N MET A 174 6.02 -20.25 19.97
CA MET A 174 5.55 -20.93 18.76
C MET A 174 4.63 -20.08 17.85
N ASP A 175 3.75 -19.27 18.42
CA ASP A 175 2.85 -18.40 17.62
C ASP A 175 3.63 -17.27 16.97
N ILE A 176 4.66 -16.76 17.67
CA ILE A 176 5.59 -15.76 17.13
C ILE A 176 6.28 -16.32 15.88
N HIS A 177 6.86 -17.53 15.98
CA HIS A 177 7.53 -18.18 14.85
C HIS A 177 6.61 -18.35 13.64
N ARG A 178 5.37 -18.78 13.84
CA ARG A 178 4.43 -19.05 12.75
C ARG A 178 3.86 -17.76 12.12
N VAL A 179 3.65 -16.69 12.90
CA VAL A 179 3.29 -15.38 12.34
C VAL A 179 4.46 -14.78 11.54
N LEU A 180 5.69 -14.92 12.04
CA LEU A 180 6.90 -14.46 11.34
C LEU A 180 7.11 -15.21 10.01
N GLU A 181 6.84 -16.51 9.98
CA GLU A 181 6.88 -17.30 8.74
C GLU A 181 5.90 -16.74 7.70
N LEU A 182 4.65 -16.45 8.10
CA LEU A 182 3.65 -15.87 7.20
C LEU A 182 4.01 -14.45 6.74
N ARG A 183 4.73 -13.69 7.57
CA ARG A 183 5.25 -12.34 7.26
C ARG A 183 6.55 -12.38 6.45
N SER A 184 7.16 -13.54 6.27
CA SER A 184 8.40 -13.65 5.50
C SER A 184 8.12 -13.47 4.00
N PRO A 185 8.99 -12.79 3.25
CA PRO A 185 8.85 -12.67 1.80
C PRO A 185 8.86 -14.06 1.15
N ILE A 186 7.87 -14.36 0.31
CA ILE A 186 7.85 -15.62 -0.46
C ILE A 186 8.88 -15.52 -1.57
N ILE A 187 10.00 -16.23 -1.42
CA ILE A 187 11.03 -16.36 -2.46
C ILE A 187 10.64 -17.54 -3.36
N VAL A 188 10.08 -17.23 -4.53
CA VAL A 188 9.91 -18.25 -5.58
C VAL A 188 11.26 -18.40 -6.29
N LYS A 189 11.93 -19.53 -6.10
CA LYS A 189 13.07 -19.90 -6.95
C LYS A 189 12.53 -20.23 -8.34
N VAL A 190 12.98 -19.48 -9.35
CA VAL A 190 12.78 -19.74 -10.77
C VAL A 190 14.02 -20.43 -11.31
#